data_AF-A0A0J1GU93-F1
#
_entry.id   AF-A0A0J1GU93-F1
#
_cell.length_a   1.000
_cell.length_b   1.000
_cell.length_c   1.000
_cell.angle_alpha   90.00
_cell.angle_beta   90.00
_cell.angle_gamma   90.00
#
_symmetry.space_group_name_H-M   'P 1'
#
loop_
_entity.id
_entity.type
_entity.pdbx_description
1 polymer ?
#
loop_
_entity_poly.entity_id
_entity_poly.type
_entity_poly.pdbx_seq_one_letter_code
_entity_poly.pdbx_strand_id
1 'polypeptide(L)'
;MKKTGNRCGHDRQNPTTKLVYEFKNQPAVLRTLAERIERFNRNRSVIPMLSASRNSKRTRRSESAESIALVLKCITKYIDLVTFKVGFFMSGKWFNLSYKKIQEHTGLSQFRVLRAMAEIQRVGLVGLHEIYEEITDQNGNKRKIAKVAVKTVNLALFAVFGMEKTCVKERKKASKRLAQKEQKARDAANAPKQQLNPNGLSGYAFFQAARQALKNQTKKINKKRSCNDSVEEAFVWDDGIPY
;
A
#
# COMPACT_ATOMS: atom_id res chain seq x y z
N MET A 1 -7.18 -5.58 -43.13
CA MET A 1 -6.96 -4.38 -42.27
C MET A 1 -5.55 -4.43 -41.70
N LYS A 2 -4.71 -3.43 -42.01
CA LYS A 2 -3.29 -3.41 -41.60
C LYS A 2 -3.19 -3.30 -40.06
N LYS A 3 -2.67 -4.34 -39.40
CA LYS A 3 -2.25 -4.30 -37.98
C LYS A 3 -0.96 -3.50 -37.86
N THR A 4 -1.03 -2.19 -38.04
CA THR A 4 0.12 -1.29 -37.84
C THR A 4 0.07 -0.71 -36.44
N GLY A 5 0.90 -1.27 -35.55
CA GLY A 5 1.08 -0.80 -34.17
C GLY A 5 1.68 -1.92 -33.33
N ASN A 6 2.68 -1.60 -32.49
CA ASN A 6 3.40 -2.54 -31.63
C ASN A 6 2.48 -3.64 -31.07
N ARG A 7 2.91 -4.90 -31.15
CA ARG A 7 2.21 -6.12 -30.68
C ARG A 7 2.06 -6.18 -29.15
N CYS A 8 1.90 -5.04 -28.50
CA CYS A 8 1.86 -4.85 -27.05
C CYS A 8 0.50 -5.19 -26.42
N GLY A 9 -0.49 -5.65 -27.20
CA GLY A 9 -1.81 -6.05 -26.71
C GLY A 9 -2.68 -4.90 -26.22
N HIS A 10 -2.24 -3.65 -26.35
CA HIS A 10 -2.98 -2.47 -25.89
C HIS A 10 -4.02 -2.02 -26.92
N ASP A 11 -5.26 -1.84 -26.47
CA ASP A 11 -6.31 -1.15 -27.23
C ASP A 11 -6.51 0.27 -26.70
N ARG A 12 -6.37 1.26 -27.59
CA ARG A 12 -6.57 2.68 -27.24
C ARG A 12 -8.02 2.99 -26.87
N GLN A 13 -8.98 2.32 -27.49
CA GLN A 13 -10.40 2.56 -27.24
C GLN A 13 -10.85 1.89 -25.93
N ASN A 14 -10.24 0.76 -25.60
CA ASN A 14 -10.51 -0.02 -24.40
C ASN A 14 -9.24 -0.23 -23.58
N PRO A 15 -8.70 0.83 -22.94
CA PRO A 15 -7.48 0.71 -22.14
C PRO A 15 -7.73 -0.18 -20.91
N THR A 16 -6.72 -0.95 -20.51
CA THR A 16 -6.80 -1.74 -19.28
C THR A 16 -6.78 -0.80 -18.07
N THR A 17 -7.93 -0.61 -17.44
CA THR A 17 -8.04 0.29 -16.27
C THR A 17 -7.97 -0.46 -14.94
N LYS A 18 -8.27 -1.77 -14.93
CA LYS A 18 -8.39 -2.56 -13.71
C LYS A 18 -7.04 -3.16 -13.29
N LEU A 19 -6.84 -3.23 -11.99
CA LEU A 19 -5.73 -3.98 -11.41
C LEU A 19 -6.08 -5.47 -11.43
N VAL A 20 -5.07 -6.34 -11.59
CA VAL A 20 -5.24 -7.80 -11.43
C VAL A 20 -5.78 -8.10 -10.02
N TYR A 21 -5.24 -7.39 -9.03
CA TYR A 21 -5.68 -7.47 -7.65
C TYR A 21 -6.35 -6.16 -7.23
N GLU A 22 -7.68 -6.15 -7.27
CA GLU A 22 -8.49 -4.96 -6.99
C GLU A 22 -8.50 -4.54 -5.50
N PHE A 23 -9.17 -3.41 -5.25
CA PHE A 23 -9.41 -2.87 -3.91
C PHE A 23 -10.45 -3.74 -3.19
N LYS A 24 -10.18 -4.12 -1.95
CA LYS A 24 -11.09 -4.89 -1.10
C LYS A 24 -11.58 -4.03 0.07
N ASN A 25 -10.68 -3.73 1.01
CA ASN A 25 -11.02 -3.09 2.29
C ASN A 25 -10.43 -1.68 2.45
N GLN A 26 -10.09 -1.02 1.35
CA GLN A 26 -9.46 0.29 1.38
C GLN A 26 -10.45 1.43 1.71
N PRO A 27 -10.00 2.48 2.42
CA PRO A 27 -10.78 3.69 2.66
C PRO A 27 -11.39 4.27 1.38
N ALA A 28 -12.60 4.82 1.49
CA ALA A 28 -13.33 5.39 0.36
C ALA A 28 -12.52 6.45 -0.39
N VAL A 29 -11.74 7.28 0.31
CA VAL A 29 -10.87 8.29 -0.31
C VAL A 29 -9.85 7.69 -1.28
N LEU A 30 -9.30 6.50 -0.99
CA LEU A 30 -8.35 5.84 -1.87
C LEU A 30 -9.06 5.19 -3.08
N ARG A 31 -10.25 4.62 -2.87
CA ARG A 31 -11.08 4.08 -3.96
C ARG A 31 -11.50 5.17 -4.95
N THR A 32 -12.00 6.30 -4.44
CA THR A 32 -12.37 7.44 -5.28
C THR A 32 -11.16 8.03 -6.01
N LEU A 33 -9.98 8.08 -5.38
CA LEU A 33 -8.76 8.50 -6.08
C LEU A 33 -8.43 7.54 -7.23
N ALA A 34 -8.50 6.23 -6.99
CA ALA A 34 -8.23 5.21 -8.01
C ALA A 34 -9.17 5.31 -9.21
N GLU A 35 -10.46 5.60 -8.97
CA GLU A 35 -11.44 5.87 -10.04
C GLU A 35 -11.11 7.15 -10.82
N ARG A 36 -10.73 8.23 -10.11
CA ARG A 36 -10.35 9.50 -10.77
C ARG A 36 -9.07 9.37 -11.59
N ILE A 37 -8.13 8.51 -11.19
CA ILE A 37 -6.91 8.22 -11.95
C ILE A 37 -7.24 7.67 -13.34
N GLU A 38 -8.31 6.90 -13.51
CA GLU A 38 -8.70 6.34 -14.82
C GLU A 38 -8.99 7.42 -15.87
N ARG A 39 -9.41 8.62 -15.43
CA ARG A 39 -9.62 9.77 -16.31
C ARG A 39 -8.37 10.12 -17.11
N PHE A 40 -7.18 9.83 -16.57
CA PHE A 40 -5.90 10.07 -17.22
C PHE A 40 -5.74 9.32 -18.55
N ASN A 41 -6.33 8.12 -18.67
CA ASN A 41 -6.25 7.33 -19.90
C ASN A 41 -6.98 8.01 -21.07
N ARG A 42 -8.10 8.70 -20.77
CA ARG A 42 -8.91 9.44 -21.74
C ARG A 42 -8.38 10.85 -21.94
N ASN A 43 -8.10 11.56 -20.86
CA ASN A 43 -7.61 12.93 -20.87
C ASN A 43 -6.24 13.05 -20.18
N ARG A 44 -5.19 13.28 -20.99
CA ARG A 44 -3.81 13.42 -20.50
C ARG A 44 -3.55 14.76 -19.82
N SER A 45 -4.39 15.77 -20.02
CA SER A 45 -4.23 17.07 -19.38
C SER A 45 -4.54 17.05 -17.88
N VAL A 46 -5.16 15.97 -17.38
CA VAL A 46 -5.45 15.78 -15.95
C VAL A 46 -4.16 15.82 -15.11
N ILE A 47 -3.04 15.31 -15.65
CA ILE A 47 -1.74 15.39 -14.99
C ILE A 47 -0.80 16.23 -15.86
N PRO A 48 -0.93 17.57 -15.85
CA PRO A 48 -0.22 18.43 -16.80
C PRO A 48 1.30 18.38 -16.63
N MET A 49 1.77 18.15 -15.40
CA MET A 49 3.20 18.06 -15.07
C MET A 49 3.90 16.92 -15.83
N LEU A 50 3.17 15.85 -16.18
CA LEU A 50 3.71 14.73 -16.95
C LEU A 50 4.01 15.11 -18.41
N SER A 51 3.31 16.10 -18.97
CA SER A 51 3.62 16.64 -20.29
C SER A 51 4.72 17.69 -20.19
N ALA A 52 4.65 18.58 -19.19
CA ALA A 52 5.60 19.67 -19.02
C ALA A 52 7.04 19.20 -18.75
N SER A 53 7.19 18.09 -18.04
CA SER A 53 8.51 17.48 -17.73
C SER A 53 9.13 16.70 -18.90
N ARG A 54 8.44 16.57 -20.03
CA ARG A 54 8.96 15.91 -21.23
C ARG A 54 9.56 16.95 -22.17
N ASN A 55 10.83 16.77 -22.52
CA ASN A 55 11.48 17.52 -23.61
C ASN A 55 11.06 16.96 -24.99
N SER A 56 9.77 16.84 -25.26
CA SER A 56 9.25 16.30 -26.52
C SER A 56 7.93 16.95 -26.91
N LYS A 57 7.87 17.42 -28.17
CA LYS A 57 6.63 17.92 -28.80
C LYS A 57 5.62 16.80 -29.12
N ARG A 58 6.02 15.53 -29.05
CA ARG A 58 5.15 14.39 -29.36
C ARG A 58 4.19 14.11 -28.21
N THR A 59 2.95 13.75 -28.56
CA THR A 59 1.96 13.27 -27.58
C THR A 59 2.41 11.95 -26.95
N ARG A 60 2.02 11.72 -25.69
CA ARG A 60 2.28 10.46 -25.00
C ARG A 60 1.48 9.34 -25.65
N ARG A 61 2.12 8.19 -25.88
CA ARG A 61 1.47 6.96 -26.36
C ARG A 61 0.45 6.47 -25.33
N SER A 62 -0.69 5.96 -25.80
CA SER A 62 -1.76 5.46 -24.93
C SER A 62 -1.32 4.29 -24.03
N GLU A 63 -0.45 3.40 -24.53
CA GLU A 63 0.17 2.31 -23.76
C GLU A 63 0.95 2.84 -22.52
N SER A 64 1.67 3.95 -22.67
CA SER A 64 2.42 4.57 -21.58
C SER A 64 1.49 5.26 -20.58
N ALA A 65 0.41 5.88 -21.07
CA ALA A 65 -0.60 6.48 -20.20
C ALA A 65 -1.28 5.40 -19.33
N GLU A 66 -1.63 4.27 -19.94
CA GLU A 66 -2.19 3.11 -19.26
C GLU A 66 -1.26 2.58 -18.16
N SER A 67 0.03 2.39 -18.47
CA SER A 67 0.99 1.92 -17.46
C SER A 67 1.09 2.87 -16.26
N ILE A 68 1.11 4.18 -16.51
CA ILE A 68 1.15 5.19 -15.44
C ILE A 68 -0.13 5.13 -14.62
N ALA A 69 -1.30 5.01 -15.25
CA ALA A 69 -2.58 4.92 -14.54
C ALA A 69 -2.64 3.67 -13.65
N LEU A 70 -2.27 2.49 -14.17
CA LEU A 70 -2.24 1.24 -13.41
C LEU A 70 -1.27 1.29 -12.23
N VAL A 71 -0.06 1.82 -12.45
CA VAL A 71 0.93 1.99 -11.38
C VAL A 71 0.43 2.96 -10.31
N LEU A 72 -0.15 4.11 -10.69
CA LEU A 72 -0.74 5.06 -9.72
C LEU A 72 -1.90 4.44 -8.94
N LYS A 73 -2.75 3.63 -9.58
CA LYS A 73 -3.82 2.88 -8.90
C LYS A 73 -3.24 1.87 -7.90
N CYS A 74 -2.20 1.14 -8.29
CA CYS A 74 -1.52 0.20 -7.39
C CYS A 74 -0.90 0.93 -6.19
N ILE A 75 -0.22 2.06 -6.41
CA ILE A 75 0.31 2.88 -5.32
C ILE A 75 -0.81 3.32 -4.39
N THR A 76 -1.91 3.85 -4.95
CA THR A 76 -3.09 4.32 -4.21
C THR A 76 -3.69 3.23 -3.32
N LYS A 77 -3.68 1.98 -3.77
CA LYS A 77 -4.16 0.82 -2.99
C LYS A 77 -3.37 0.61 -1.69
N TYR A 78 -2.10 0.99 -1.67
CA TYR A 78 -1.14 0.73 -0.61
C TYR A 78 -0.69 2.00 0.14
N ILE A 79 -1.40 3.12 -0.01
CA ILE A 79 -1.10 4.34 0.76
C ILE A 79 -1.56 4.17 2.21
N ASP A 80 -0.63 4.35 3.15
CA ASP A 80 -1.00 4.68 4.53
C ASP A 80 -1.37 6.16 4.64
N LEU A 81 -2.62 6.46 5.01
CA LEU A 81 -3.14 7.83 5.04
C LEU A 81 -2.45 8.72 6.09
N VAL A 82 -1.85 8.14 7.13
CA VAL A 82 -1.20 8.92 8.20
C VAL A 82 0.17 9.41 7.75
N THR A 83 0.99 8.48 7.24
CA THR A 83 2.39 8.74 6.88
C THR A 83 2.62 9.06 5.41
N PHE A 84 1.63 8.78 4.54
CA PHE A 84 1.76 8.78 3.08
C PHE A 84 2.84 7.84 2.52
N LYS A 85 3.32 6.91 3.35
CA LYS A 85 4.19 5.83 2.89
C LYS A 85 3.36 4.80 2.12
N VAL A 86 4.00 4.17 1.15
CA VAL A 86 3.39 3.12 0.33
C VAL A 86 3.90 1.76 0.78
N GLY A 87 2.99 0.95 1.31
CA GLY A 87 3.31 -0.34 1.89
C GLY A 87 2.10 -0.98 2.55
N PHE A 88 2.34 -2.02 3.32
CA PHE A 88 1.28 -2.73 4.03
C PHE A 88 1.80 -3.33 5.34
N PHE A 89 0.87 -3.52 6.28
CA PHE A 89 1.14 -4.28 7.49
C PHE A 89 0.77 -5.75 7.27
N MET A 90 1.71 -6.65 7.59
CA MET A 90 1.49 -8.09 7.60
C MET A 90 2.12 -8.66 8.87
N SER A 91 1.39 -9.50 9.60
CA SER A 91 1.86 -10.14 10.84
C SER A 91 2.48 -9.16 11.85
N GLY A 92 1.93 -7.94 11.96
CA GLY A 92 2.40 -6.91 12.88
C GLY A 92 3.64 -6.13 12.43
N LYS A 93 4.20 -6.43 11.25
CA LYS A 93 5.36 -5.72 10.67
C LYS A 93 4.97 -4.91 9.43
N TRP A 94 5.63 -3.78 9.22
CA TRP A 94 5.47 -2.95 8.02
C TRP A 94 6.38 -3.44 6.90
N PHE A 95 5.82 -3.57 5.70
CA PHE A 95 6.55 -3.91 4.49
C PHE A 95 6.40 -2.80 3.45
N ASN A 96 7.53 -2.35 2.90
CA ASN A 96 7.54 -1.40 1.79
C ASN A 96 7.08 -2.09 0.51
N LEU A 97 6.33 -1.38 -0.33
CA LEU A 97 5.84 -1.96 -1.59
C LEU A 97 6.99 -2.14 -2.59
N SER A 98 7.28 -3.39 -2.98
CA SER A 98 8.30 -3.73 -3.97
C SER A 98 7.81 -3.55 -5.41
N TYR A 99 8.74 -3.41 -6.38
CA TYR A 99 8.38 -3.34 -7.80
C TYR A 99 7.76 -4.64 -8.31
N LYS A 100 8.22 -5.80 -7.80
CA LYS A 100 7.62 -7.11 -8.09
C LYS A 100 6.15 -7.16 -7.65
N LYS A 101 5.83 -6.66 -6.45
CA LYS A 101 4.43 -6.60 -6.00
C LYS A 101 3.61 -5.64 -6.88
N ILE A 102 4.18 -4.51 -7.32
CA ILE A 102 3.50 -3.63 -8.29
C ILE A 102 3.24 -4.37 -9.61
N GLN A 103 4.21 -5.17 -10.09
CA GLN A 103 4.07 -5.98 -11.29
C GLN A 103 2.92 -6.97 -11.17
N GLU A 104 2.88 -7.77 -10.10
CA GLU A 104 1.80 -8.74 -9.82
C GLU A 104 0.43 -8.05 -9.77
N HIS A 105 0.36 -6.89 -9.11
CA HIS A 105 -0.90 -6.15 -8.95
C HIS A 105 -1.41 -5.50 -10.23
N THR A 106 -0.50 -5.11 -11.12
CA THR A 106 -0.84 -4.39 -12.37
C THR A 106 -0.92 -5.30 -13.58
N GLY A 107 -0.28 -6.48 -13.55
CA GLY A 107 -0.14 -7.36 -14.71
C GLY A 107 0.79 -6.80 -15.80
N LEU A 108 1.51 -5.70 -15.52
CA LEU A 108 2.46 -5.09 -16.45
C LEU A 108 3.78 -5.87 -16.45
N SER A 109 4.61 -5.70 -17.50
CA SER A 109 5.99 -6.17 -17.44
C SER A 109 6.85 -5.29 -16.53
N GLN A 110 7.92 -5.85 -15.97
CA GLN A 110 8.86 -5.14 -15.09
C GLN A 110 9.32 -3.80 -15.70
N PHE A 111 9.71 -3.80 -16.98
CA PHE A 111 10.14 -2.58 -17.67
C PHE A 111 9.03 -1.53 -17.80
N ARG A 112 7.78 -1.93 -18.00
CA ARG A 112 6.64 -0.98 -18.04
C ARG A 112 6.40 -0.36 -16.67
N VAL A 113 6.51 -1.16 -15.60
CA VAL A 113 6.42 -0.66 -14.22
C VAL A 113 7.54 0.33 -13.92
N LEU A 114 8.79 -0.02 -14.20
CA LEU A 114 9.95 0.84 -13.94
C LEU A 114 9.87 2.16 -14.70
N ARG A 115 9.51 2.12 -16.00
CA ARG A 115 9.32 3.35 -16.80
C ARG A 115 8.19 4.21 -16.26
N ALA A 116 7.06 3.62 -15.92
CA ALA A 116 5.94 4.38 -15.34
C ALA A 116 6.32 5.02 -13.99
N MET A 117 7.04 4.29 -13.15
CA MET A 117 7.52 4.79 -11.85
C MET A 117 8.51 5.95 -12.03
N ALA A 118 9.46 5.84 -12.95
CA ALA A 118 10.40 6.93 -13.26
C ALA A 118 9.67 8.20 -13.74
N GLU A 119 8.62 8.05 -14.57
CA GLU A 119 7.80 9.18 -15.02
C GLU A 119 7.07 9.86 -13.86
N ILE A 120 6.50 9.06 -12.93
CA ILE A 120 5.77 9.54 -11.75
C ILE A 120 6.72 10.23 -10.75
N GLN A 121 7.92 9.68 -10.56
CA GLN A 121 8.95 10.25 -9.69
C GLN A 121 9.47 11.59 -10.23
N ARG A 122 9.74 11.65 -11.53
CA ARG A 122 10.23 12.87 -12.18
C ARG A 122 9.27 14.06 -12.05
N VAL A 123 7.97 13.83 -11.90
CA VAL A 123 6.97 14.89 -11.65
C VAL A 123 6.70 15.14 -10.16
N GLY A 124 7.42 14.49 -9.26
CA GLY A 124 7.30 14.71 -7.81
C GLY A 124 6.00 14.21 -7.19
N LEU A 125 5.24 13.35 -7.87
CA LEU A 125 4.02 12.75 -7.31
C LEU A 125 4.35 11.64 -6.30
N VAL A 126 5.48 10.96 -6.49
CA VAL A 126 5.99 9.91 -5.61
C VAL A 126 7.49 10.13 -5.38
N GLY A 127 7.91 10.18 -4.12
CA GLY A 127 9.32 10.17 -3.73
C GLY A 127 9.80 8.75 -3.47
N LEU A 128 11.06 8.46 -3.79
CA LEU A 128 11.73 7.19 -3.51
C LEU A 128 12.90 7.45 -2.55
N HIS A 129 12.94 6.69 -1.46
CA HIS A 129 14.01 6.76 -0.46
C HIS A 129 14.66 5.39 -0.35
N GLU A 130 15.93 5.30 -0.74
CA GLU A 130 16.71 4.07 -0.70
C GLU A 130 17.08 3.72 0.74
N ILE A 131 17.11 2.43 1.04
CA ILE A 131 17.45 1.90 2.37
C ILE A 131 18.53 0.85 2.19
N TYR A 132 19.53 0.89 3.06
CA TYR A 132 20.58 -0.11 3.16
C TYR A 132 20.62 -0.68 4.57
N GLU A 133 20.98 -1.96 4.68
CA GLU A 133 21.28 -2.63 5.93
C GLU A 133 22.73 -3.10 5.91
N GLU A 134 23.43 -2.88 7.01
CA GLU A 134 24.78 -3.42 7.21
C GLU A 134 24.66 -4.81 7.85
N ILE A 135 25.19 -5.82 7.18
CA ILE A 135 25.28 -7.18 7.69
C ILE A 135 26.75 -7.51 7.88
N THR A 136 27.09 -8.03 9.05
CA THR A 136 28.42 -8.58 9.32
C THR A 136 28.43 -10.03 8.92
N ASP A 137 29.37 -10.41 8.05
CA ASP A 137 29.61 -11.79 7.68
C ASP A 137 30.21 -12.60 8.83
N GLN A 138 30.15 -13.92 8.70
CA GLN A 138 30.77 -14.85 9.65
C GLN A 138 32.29 -14.58 9.80
N ASN A 139 32.91 -14.00 8.78
CA ASN A 139 34.33 -13.63 8.75
C ASN A 139 34.61 -12.23 9.34
N GLY A 140 33.61 -11.55 9.93
CA GLY A 140 33.75 -10.20 10.51
C GLY A 140 33.69 -9.05 9.51
N ASN A 141 33.57 -9.32 8.21
CA ASN A 141 33.47 -8.30 7.17
C ASN A 141 32.07 -7.66 7.14
N LYS A 142 32.01 -6.33 7.06
CA LYS A 142 30.74 -5.60 6.91
C LYS A 142 30.37 -5.46 5.44
N ARG A 143 29.16 -5.92 5.07
CA ARG A 143 28.56 -5.72 3.74
C ARG A 143 27.27 -4.90 3.85
N LYS A 144 27.05 -4.02 2.87
CA LYS A 144 25.80 -3.25 2.73
C LYS A 144 24.88 -3.96 1.76
N ILE A 145 23.69 -4.33 2.23
CA ILE A 145 22.64 -4.95 1.42
C ILE A 145 21.51 -3.96 1.23
N ALA A 146 21.07 -3.77 -0.01
CA ALA A 146 19.97 -2.88 -0.33
C ALA A 146 18.64 -3.52 0.10
N LYS A 147 17.78 -2.71 0.72
CA LYS A 147 16.40 -3.07 1.05
C LYS A 147 15.42 -2.43 0.09
N VAL A 148 14.19 -2.95 0.09
CA VAL A 148 13.08 -2.35 -0.66
C VAL A 148 12.90 -0.89 -0.25
N ALA A 149 13.14 0.00 -1.22
CA ALA A 149 13.05 1.45 -1.04
C ALA A 149 11.66 1.91 -0.59
N VAL A 150 11.64 2.88 0.32
CA VAL A 150 10.42 3.51 0.83
C VAL A 150 9.88 4.46 -0.23
N LYS A 151 8.64 4.22 -0.64
CA LYS A 151 7.92 5.10 -1.55
C LYS A 151 7.01 6.00 -0.73
N THR A 152 7.05 7.29 -1.00
CA THR A 152 6.24 8.31 -0.32
C THR A 152 5.38 9.04 -1.34
N VAL A 153 4.12 9.30 -1.01
CA VAL A 153 3.19 10.00 -1.92
C VAL A 153 3.09 11.46 -1.53
N ASN A 154 3.17 12.34 -2.52
CA ASN A 154 2.97 13.77 -2.30
C ASN A 154 1.46 14.09 -2.26
N LEU A 155 1.06 15.04 -1.42
CA LEU A 155 -0.31 15.57 -1.39
C LEU A 155 -0.75 16.09 -2.76
N ALA A 156 0.21 16.56 -3.58
CA ALA A 156 0.00 16.95 -4.97
C ALA A 156 -0.75 15.89 -5.79
N LEU A 157 -0.56 14.59 -5.53
CA LEU A 157 -1.31 13.54 -6.21
C LEU A 157 -2.82 13.69 -5.99
N PHE A 158 -3.24 13.97 -4.76
CA PHE A 158 -4.66 14.19 -4.46
C PHE A 158 -5.16 15.53 -5.02
N ALA A 159 -4.32 16.57 -4.99
CA ALA A 159 -4.66 17.89 -5.52
C ALA A 159 -4.93 17.86 -7.03
N VAL A 160 -4.08 17.16 -7.79
CA VAL A 160 -4.23 16.95 -9.25
C VAL A 160 -5.59 16.36 -9.62
N PHE A 161 -6.14 15.49 -8.76
CA PHE A 161 -7.46 14.90 -8.97
C PHE A 161 -8.59 15.62 -8.22
N GLY A 162 -8.35 16.82 -7.66
CA GLY A 162 -9.37 17.62 -6.95
C GLY A 162 -9.84 16.97 -5.65
N MET A 163 -8.95 16.29 -4.93
CA MET A 163 -9.23 15.52 -3.71
C MET A 163 -8.43 16.00 -2.49
N GLU A 164 -7.67 17.09 -2.60
CA GLU A 164 -6.79 17.57 -1.54
C GLU A 164 -7.52 17.79 -0.20
N LYS A 165 -8.59 18.58 -0.19
CA LYS A 165 -9.37 18.88 1.02
C LYS A 165 -9.91 17.61 1.69
N THR A 166 -10.42 16.67 0.89
CA THR A 166 -10.91 15.38 1.36
C THR A 166 -9.78 14.54 1.95
N CYS A 167 -8.62 14.49 1.29
CA CYS A 167 -7.44 13.77 1.77
C CYS A 167 -6.94 14.32 3.11
N VAL A 168 -6.82 15.65 3.24
CA VAL A 168 -6.42 16.30 4.49
C VAL A 168 -7.40 15.96 5.63
N LYS A 169 -8.71 15.99 5.36
CA LYS A 169 -9.74 15.62 6.35
C LYS A 169 -9.62 14.16 6.78
N GLU A 170 -9.48 13.23 5.83
CA GLU A 170 -9.35 11.80 6.13
C GLU A 170 -8.03 11.47 6.84
N ARG A 171 -6.94 12.15 6.49
CA ARG A 171 -5.66 12.04 7.20
C ARG A 171 -5.76 12.49 8.66
N LYS A 172 -6.41 13.63 8.93
CA LYS A 172 -6.67 14.10 10.31
C LYS A 172 -7.48 13.08 11.10
N LYS A 173 -8.52 12.49 10.49
CA LYS A 173 -9.30 11.41 11.12
C LYS A 173 -8.45 10.16 11.40
N ALA A 174 -7.62 9.73 10.44
CA ALA A 174 -6.74 8.58 10.59
C ALA A 174 -5.71 8.78 11.70
N SER A 175 -5.09 9.97 11.75
CA SER A 175 -4.14 10.35 12.80
C SER A 175 -4.80 10.37 14.19
N LYS A 176 -6.01 10.93 14.31
CA LYS A 176 -6.76 10.91 15.58
C LYS A 176 -7.07 9.47 16.04
N ARG A 177 -7.46 8.58 15.12
CA ARG A 177 -7.70 7.16 15.45
C ARG A 177 -6.43 6.46 15.93
N LEU A 178 -5.29 6.76 15.32
CA LEU A 178 -4.00 6.21 15.74
C LEU A 178 -3.63 6.71 17.14
N ALA A 179 -3.68 8.02 17.38
CA ALA A 179 -3.39 8.61 18.69
C ALA A 179 -4.29 8.04 19.80
N GLN A 180 -5.59 7.86 19.53
CA GLN A 180 -6.51 7.22 20.48
C GLN A 180 -6.15 5.76 20.76
N LYS A 181 -5.71 5.01 19.76
CA LYS A 181 -5.29 3.62 19.94
C LYS A 181 -4.01 3.52 20.76
N GLU A 182 -3.05 4.40 20.50
CA GLU A 182 -1.80 4.49 21.25
C GLU A 182 -2.06 4.91 22.71
N GLN A 183 -2.93 5.90 22.94
CA GLN A 183 -3.31 6.29 24.29
C GLN A 183 -3.95 5.14 25.05
N LYS A 184 -4.92 4.44 24.46
CA LYS A 184 -5.54 3.25 25.08
C LYS A 184 -4.53 2.14 25.38
N ALA A 185 -3.54 1.94 24.51
CA ALA A 185 -2.48 0.97 24.74
C ALA A 185 -1.57 1.38 25.90
N ARG A 186 -1.25 2.67 26.02
CA ARG A 186 -0.50 3.23 27.16
C ARG A 186 -1.27 3.13 28.46
N ASP A 187 -2.54 3.53 28.45
CA ASP A 187 -3.42 3.45 29.62
C ASP A 187 -3.59 1.98 30.08
N ALA A 188 -3.74 1.04 29.14
CA ALA A 188 -3.81 -0.39 29.46
C ALA A 188 -2.48 -0.95 30.01
N ALA A 189 -1.33 -0.42 29.56
CA ALA A 189 -0.02 -0.79 30.10
C ALA A 189 0.23 -0.19 31.49
N ASN A 190 -0.32 1.01 31.75
CA ASN A 190 -0.17 1.74 33.02
C ASN A 190 -1.25 1.39 34.06
N ALA A 191 -2.31 0.67 33.67
CA ALA A 191 -3.36 0.27 34.59
C ALA A 191 -2.76 -0.59 35.72
N PRO A 192 -3.03 -0.28 37.01
CA PRO A 192 -2.53 -1.08 38.10
C PRO A 192 -3.06 -2.52 37.93
N LYS A 193 -2.16 -3.50 37.99
CA LYS A 193 -2.53 -4.92 38.01
C LYS A 193 -3.40 -5.12 39.24
N GLN A 194 -4.72 -5.08 39.07
CA GLN A 194 -5.67 -5.41 40.14
C GLN A 194 -5.31 -6.80 40.64
N GLN A 195 -4.78 -6.87 41.87
CA GLN A 195 -4.62 -8.12 42.58
C GLN A 195 -6.04 -8.64 42.83
N LEU A 196 -6.42 -9.68 42.07
CA LEU A 196 -7.66 -10.41 42.31
C LEU A 196 -7.53 -11.08 43.68
N ASN A 197 -8.11 -10.47 44.72
CA ASN A 197 -8.21 -11.08 46.03
C ASN A 197 -9.09 -12.35 45.92
N PRO A 198 -8.54 -13.55 46.15
CA PRO A 198 -9.28 -14.80 45.94
C PRO A 198 -10.22 -15.16 47.11
N ASN A 199 -10.29 -14.35 48.18
CA ASN A 199 -10.91 -14.75 49.45
C ASN A 199 -12.39 -14.36 49.62
N GLY A 200 -13.10 -14.02 48.55
CA GLY A 200 -14.56 -13.83 48.58
C GLY A 200 -15.25 -14.85 47.68
N LEU A 201 -16.40 -15.41 48.11
CA LEU A 201 -17.25 -16.33 47.33
C LEU A 201 -17.59 -15.83 45.89
N SER A 202 -17.38 -14.54 45.61
CA SER A 202 -17.48 -13.89 44.30
C SER A 202 -16.35 -14.27 43.31
N GLY A 203 -15.17 -14.67 43.80
CA GLY A 203 -13.96 -14.91 42.99
C GLY A 203 -14.03 -16.17 42.12
N TYR A 204 -14.64 -17.25 42.61
CA TYR A 204 -14.77 -18.50 41.84
C TYR A 204 -15.75 -18.35 40.66
N ALA A 205 -16.87 -17.65 40.88
CA ALA A 205 -17.81 -17.31 39.81
C ALA A 205 -17.16 -16.40 38.75
N PHE A 206 -16.38 -15.41 39.18
CA PHE A 206 -15.61 -14.55 38.29
C PHE A 206 -14.56 -15.33 37.49
N PHE A 207 -13.86 -16.28 38.13
CA PHE A 207 -12.88 -17.14 37.48
C PHE A 207 -13.51 -18.06 36.44
N GLN A 208 -14.65 -18.68 36.74
CA GLN A 208 -15.40 -19.48 35.77
C GLN A 208 -15.89 -18.63 34.59
N ALA A 209 -16.44 -17.44 34.87
CA ALA A 209 -16.89 -16.52 33.82
C ALA A 209 -15.73 -16.05 32.93
N ALA A 210 -14.58 -15.72 33.52
CA ALA A 210 -13.37 -15.35 32.79
C ALA A 210 -12.84 -16.51 31.92
N ARG A 211 -12.84 -17.73 32.45
CA ARG A 211 -12.44 -18.95 31.71
C ARG A 211 -13.40 -19.25 30.55
N GLN A 212 -14.70 -19.08 30.74
CA GLN A 212 -15.72 -19.20 29.69
C GLN A 212 -15.52 -18.13 28.59
N ALA A 213 -15.22 -16.89 28.99
CA ALA A 213 -14.95 -15.79 28.07
C ALA A 213 -13.69 -16.05 27.23
N LEU A 214 -12.60 -16.55 27.84
CA LEU A 214 -11.39 -16.97 27.14
C LEU A 214 -11.65 -18.08 26.12
N LYS A 215 -12.42 -19.12 26.48
CA LYS A 215 -12.85 -20.17 25.54
C LYS A 215 -13.65 -19.62 24.35
N ASN A 216 -14.51 -18.63 24.60
CA ASN A 216 -15.30 -18.01 23.54
C ASN A 216 -14.45 -17.10 22.64
N GLN A 217 -13.45 -16.40 23.19
CA GLN A 217 -12.51 -15.60 22.42
C GLN A 217 -11.61 -16.47 21.53
N THR A 218 -11.06 -17.57 22.07
CA THR A 218 -10.24 -18.51 21.26
C THR A 218 -11.06 -19.15 20.16
N LYS A 219 -12.32 -19.54 20.42
CA LYS A 219 -13.24 -20.05 19.39
C LYS A 219 -13.53 -19.02 18.29
N LYS A 220 -13.71 -17.74 18.64
CA LYS A 220 -13.88 -16.65 17.66
C LYS A 220 -12.60 -16.41 16.84
N ILE A 221 -11.42 -16.43 17.46
CA ILE A 221 -10.13 -16.27 16.76
C ILE A 221 -9.92 -17.43 15.78
N ASN A 222 -10.16 -18.68 16.20
CA ASN A 222 -10.04 -19.85 15.33
C ASN A 222 -11.04 -19.82 14.18
N LYS A 223 -12.29 -19.42 14.42
CA LYS A 223 -13.29 -19.21 13.34
C LYS A 223 -12.87 -18.13 12.35
N LYS A 224 -12.20 -17.07 12.82
CA LYS A 224 -11.69 -15.98 11.97
C LYS A 224 -10.45 -16.40 11.16
N ARG A 225 -9.60 -17.27 11.72
CA ARG A 225 -8.47 -17.91 11.00
C ARG A 225 -8.98 -18.82 9.89
N SER A 226 -9.92 -19.71 10.20
CA SER A 226 -10.54 -20.61 9.21
C SER A 226 -11.23 -19.89 8.03
N CYS A 227 -11.68 -18.64 8.22
CA CYS A 227 -12.27 -17.83 7.13
C CYS A 227 -11.21 -17.09 6.29
N ASN A 228 -9.99 -16.94 6.82
CA ASN A 228 -8.86 -16.30 6.13
C ASN A 228 -7.96 -17.30 5.37
N ASP A 229 -8.16 -18.61 5.51
CA ASP A 229 -7.37 -19.66 4.83
C ASP A 229 -7.65 -19.77 3.31
N SER A 230 -8.29 -18.78 2.70
CA SER A 230 -8.33 -18.65 1.24
C SER A 230 -7.14 -17.80 0.77
N VAL A 231 -6.06 -18.54 0.45
CA VAL A 231 -4.81 -18.10 -0.20
C VAL A 231 -3.84 -17.35 0.73
N GLU A 232 -3.10 -18.11 1.56
CA GLU A 232 -1.75 -17.70 1.98
C GLU A 232 -0.86 -17.65 0.73
N GLU A 233 -0.72 -16.46 0.14
CA GLU A 233 0.32 -16.19 -0.87
C GLU A 233 1.69 -16.45 -0.22
N ALA A 234 2.30 -17.59 -0.57
CA ALA A 234 3.66 -17.94 -0.19
C ALA A 234 4.63 -16.82 -0.58
N PHE A 235 5.39 -16.35 0.40
CA PHE A 235 6.30 -15.23 0.29
C PHE A 235 7.60 -15.68 -0.41
N VAL A 236 7.76 -15.33 -1.67
CA VAL A 236 9.07 -15.38 -2.35
C VAL A 236 9.79 -14.08 -2.03
N TRP A 237 10.83 -14.15 -1.18
CA TRP A 237 11.82 -13.08 -1.07
C TRP A 237 12.47 -12.93 -2.44
N ASP A 238 12.27 -11.76 -3.05
CA ASP A 238 12.88 -11.46 -4.33
C ASP A 238 13.30 -10.00 -4.32
N ASP A 239 14.58 -9.82 -3.98
CA ASP A 239 15.25 -8.53 -4.06
C ASP A 239 15.53 -8.16 -5.54
N GLY A 240 15.33 -9.10 -6.48
CA GLY A 240 14.96 -8.94 -7.90
C GLY A 240 15.67 -7.88 -8.76
N ILE A 241 16.80 -7.33 -8.30
CA ILE A 241 17.62 -6.37 -9.02
C ILE A 241 19.09 -6.74 -8.78
N PRO A 242 19.81 -7.19 -9.82
CA PRO A 242 21.28 -7.13 -9.81
C PRO A 242 21.70 -5.66 -9.93
N TYR A 243 22.58 -5.20 -9.04
CA TYR A 243 23.36 -3.98 -9.29
C TYR A 243 24.46 -4.29 -10.30
#